data_AF-A0AB36SAS8-F1
#
_entry.id   AF-A0AB36SAS8-F1
#
_cell.length_a   1.000
_cell.length_b   1.000
_cell.length_c   1.000
_cell.angle_alpha   90.00
_cell.angle_beta   90.00
_cell.angle_gamma   90.00
#
_symmetry.space_group_name_H-M   'P 1'
#
loop_
_entity.id
_entity.type
_entity.pdbx_description
1 polymer ?
#
loop_
_entity_poly.entity_id
_entity_poly.type
_entity_poly.pdbx_seq_one_letter_code
_entity_poly.pdbx_strand_id
1 'polypeptide(L)'
;MDEKKDIIKRWFEECERKKISPWKYDFKLELQTKEKEYFQEIIDESNAIKRIFVWYLSPVQATSETETTQLAKTIYSILWNLDTSVLNRSFDMDVMNSFWTTYRFAIFKKYNASYNKWQDIRINLSAIYELDKKYYDYIEINNLFETFANYTHTIGNFIIESKGFNMGRKNDDYWDLGLSIIKDNLDVLETGLWKKYVKKFYLQPFVREDYRVAELWQNHLISEYTKPCAKNNEETIELIKEFLGRVCPSIEERGKFIVKTLCEKLHLTNYTFYKNDLINLTLVPKYSDELWRMKNDESI
;
A
#
# COMPACT_ATOMS: atom_id res chain seq x y z
N MET A 1 20.52 -5.26 17.98
CA MET A 1 19.13 -5.76 18.13
C MET A 1 18.31 -4.75 18.93
N ASP A 2 18.88 -4.19 19.99
CA ASP A 2 18.20 -3.24 20.88
C ASP A 2 17.74 -1.94 20.18
N GLU A 3 18.58 -1.31 19.36
CA GLU A 3 18.21 -0.09 18.63
C GLU A 3 17.00 -0.30 17.69
N LYS A 4 16.99 -1.41 16.95
CA LYS A 4 15.88 -1.75 16.04
C LYS A 4 14.58 -1.99 16.82
N LYS A 5 14.67 -2.65 17.98
CA LYS A 5 13.53 -2.86 18.87
C LYS A 5 13.00 -1.54 19.42
N ASP A 6 13.89 -0.61 19.78
CA ASP A 6 13.51 0.71 20.30
C ASP A 6 12.78 1.56 19.26
N ILE A 7 13.19 1.50 17.98
CA ILE A 7 12.47 2.16 16.87
C ILE A 7 11.03 1.63 16.78
N ILE A 8 10.84 0.30 16.79
CA ILE A 8 9.51 -0.31 16.74
C ILE A 8 8.69 0.05 17.99
N LYS A 9 9.32 0.06 19.16
CA LYS A 9 8.66 0.43 20.42
C LYS A 9 8.13 1.87 20.38
N ARG A 10 8.94 2.84 19.92
CA ARG A 10 8.52 4.24 19.76
C ARG A 10 7.34 4.37 18.79
N TRP A 11 7.39 3.65 17.67
CA TRP A 11 6.29 3.62 16.71
C TRP A 11 4.99 3.09 17.34
N PHE A 12 5.05 1.98 18.08
CA PHE A 12 3.88 1.42 18.77
C PHE A 12 3.34 2.32 19.88
N GLU A 13 4.21 2.96 20.67
CA GLU A 13 3.81 3.92 21.69
C GLU A 13 3.12 5.16 21.08
N GLU A 14 3.64 5.65 19.96
CA GLU A 14 3.03 6.76 19.22
C GLU A 14 1.65 6.39 18.68
N CYS A 15 1.52 5.17 18.15
CA CYS A 15 0.24 4.61 17.70
C CYS A 15 -0.80 4.54 18.82
N GLU A 16 -0.44 4.01 20.01
CA GLU A 16 -1.33 3.98 21.19
C GLU A 16 -1.75 5.39 21.61
N ARG A 17 -0.79 6.32 21.70
CA ARG A 17 -1.05 7.71 22.10
C ARG A 17 -2.02 8.40 21.15
N LYS A 18 -1.87 8.17 19.85
CA LYS A 18 -2.74 8.73 18.80
C LYS A 18 -4.02 7.91 18.56
N LYS A 19 -4.18 6.76 19.22
CA LYS A 19 -5.26 5.79 19.00
C LYS A 19 -5.36 5.34 17.53
N ILE A 20 -4.21 5.16 16.90
CA ILE A 20 -4.09 4.65 15.53
C ILE A 20 -3.60 3.21 15.61
N SER A 21 -4.25 2.29 14.92
CA SER A 21 -3.73 0.92 14.79
C SER A 21 -2.41 0.94 14.00
N PRO A 22 -1.34 0.24 14.41
CA PRO A 22 -0.06 0.33 13.71
C PRO A 22 -0.13 -0.09 12.22
N TRP A 23 -1.00 -1.03 11.85
CA TRP A 23 -1.19 -1.41 10.44
C TRP A 23 -1.94 -0.35 9.60
N LYS A 24 -2.47 0.70 10.25
CA LYS A 24 -3.08 1.89 9.62
C LYS A 24 -2.19 3.14 9.73
N TYR A 25 -0.97 3.00 10.26
CA TYR A 25 -0.05 4.11 10.39
C TYR A 25 0.41 4.59 9.02
N ASP A 26 0.22 5.88 8.73
CA ASP A 26 0.65 6.52 7.49
C ASP A 26 2.14 6.88 7.56
N PHE A 27 2.97 6.21 6.77
CA PHE A 27 4.41 6.42 6.74
C PHE A 27 4.83 7.77 6.13
N LYS A 28 3.92 8.54 5.53
CA LYS A 28 4.19 9.95 5.21
C LYS A 28 4.50 10.78 6.44
N LEU A 29 4.02 10.36 7.61
CA LEU A 29 4.30 11.01 8.89
C LEU A 29 5.74 10.75 9.40
N GLU A 30 6.48 9.81 8.79
CA GLU A 30 7.89 9.54 9.15
C GLU A 30 8.88 10.48 8.46
N LEU A 31 8.44 11.18 7.40
CA LEU A 31 9.30 12.00 6.56
C LEU A 31 9.58 13.34 7.26
N GLN A 32 10.39 13.30 8.32
CA GLN A 32 10.91 14.48 8.99
C GLN A 32 11.98 15.12 8.12
N THR A 33 11.65 16.18 7.39
CA THR A 33 12.67 17.04 6.79
C THR A 33 13.14 18.09 7.79
N LYS A 34 14.29 18.68 7.46
CA LYS A 34 14.93 19.77 8.21
C LYS A 34 14.09 21.07 8.25
N GLU A 35 12.96 21.13 7.54
CA GLU A 35 12.07 22.29 7.46
C GLU A 35 10.72 21.98 8.14
N LYS A 36 10.64 22.32 9.43
CA LYS A 36 9.53 21.93 10.34
C LYS A 36 8.15 22.46 9.96
N GLU A 37 8.04 23.54 9.18
CA GLU A 37 6.76 24.24 8.96
C GLU A 37 5.81 23.47 8.02
N TYR A 38 6.31 22.91 6.91
CA TYR A 38 5.46 22.17 5.94
C TYR A 38 4.99 20.79 6.43
N PHE A 39 5.59 20.27 7.49
CA PHE A 39 5.25 18.96 8.05
C PHE A 39 4.00 19.02 8.93
N GLN A 40 3.76 20.16 9.60
CA GLN A 40 2.61 20.30 10.48
C GLN A 40 1.29 20.26 9.70
N GLU A 41 1.25 20.83 8.49
CA GLU A 41 0.07 20.76 7.61
C GLU A 41 -0.30 19.32 7.22
N ILE A 42 0.68 18.46 6.97
CA ILE A 42 0.46 17.03 6.66
C ILE A 42 -0.08 16.29 7.90
N ILE A 43 0.40 16.64 9.10
CA ILE A 43 -0.08 16.05 10.34
C ILE A 43 -1.52 16.47 10.64
N ASP A 44 -1.82 17.75 10.46
CA ASP A 44 -3.10 18.35 10.85
C ASP A 44 -4.22 18.00 9.86
N GLU A 45 -3.89 17.64 8.61
CA GLU A 45 -4.87 17.23 7.62
C GLU A 45 -5.44 15.84 7.91
N SER A 46 -6.61 15.80 8.54
CA SER A 46 -7.33 14.58 8.87
C SER A 46 -7.79 13.76 7.65
N ASN A 47 -8.12 14.40 6.53
CA ASN A 47 -8.60 13.73 5.33
C ASN A 47 -7.43 13.09 4.56
N ALA A 48 -7.49 11.78 4.35
CA ALA A 48 -6.39 11.03 3.76
C ALA A 48 -6.06 11.43 2.31
N ILE A 49 -7.07 11.79 1.51
CA ILE A 49 -6.86 12.22 0.12
C ILE A 49 -6.20 13.60 0.09
N LYS A 50 -6.71 14.56 0.86
CA LYS A 50 -6.10 15.89 0.97
C LYS A 50 -4.69 15.82 1.53
N ARG A 51 -4.45 14.95 2.51
CA ARG A 51 -3.10 14.71 3.04
C ARG A 51 -2.13 14.24 1.96
N ILE A 52 -2.60 13.41 1.03
CA ILE A 52 -1.81 13.03 -0.15
C ILE A 52 -1.50 14.25 -1.03
N PHE A 53 -2.46 15.15 -1.23
CA PHE A 53 -2.25 16.39 -1.98
C PHE A 53 -1.28 17.34 -1.28
N VAL A 54 -1.47 17.62 0.01
CA VAL A 54 -0.56 18.44 0.83
C VAL A 54 0.85 17.86 0.78
N TRP A 55 1.01 16.54 0.89
CA TRP A 55 2.32 15.89 0.75
C TRP A 55 2.94 16.12 -0.64
N TYR A 56 2.15 16.06 -1.71
CA TYR A 56 2.63 16.34 -3.07
C TYR A 56 2.97 17.82 -3.30
N LEU A 57 2.28 18.74 -2.62
CA LEU A 57 2.56 20.17 -2.67
C LEU A 57 3.76 20.57 -1.80
N SER A 58 4.15 19.70 -0.87
CA SER A 58 5.23 19.96 0.07
C SER A 58 6.60 19.88 -0.62
N PRO A 59 7.52 20.85 -0.37
CA PRO A 59 8.89 20.79 -0.88
C PRO A 59 9.68 19.60 -0.31
N VAL A 60 9.17 18.96 0.74
CA VAL A 60 9.71 17.76 1.41
C VAL A 60 9.84 16.56 0.47
N GLN A 61 9.01 16.49 -0.57
CA GLN A 61 9.04 15.40 -1.54
C GLN A 61 10.41 15.20 -2.19
N ALA A 62 11.26 16.24 -2.24
CA ALA A 62 12.53 16.20 -2.95
C ALA A 62 13.56 15.16 -2.45
N THR A 63 13.32 14.43 -1.35
CA THR A 63 14.39 13.63 -0.72
C THR A 63 14.05 12.22 -0.21
N SER A 64 12.80 11.77 -0.15
CA SER A 64 12.51 10.49 0.53
C SER A 64 11.15 9.87 0.24
N GLU A 65 11.16 8.61 -0.23
CA GLU A 65 9.98 7.78 -0.44
C GLU A 65 9.56 7.07 0.87
N THR A 66 8.25 6.85 1.07
CA THR A 66 7.67 6.37 2.34
C THR A 66 8.14 4.98 2.79
N GLU A 67 8.33 4.09 1.81
CA GLU A 67 8.79 2.72 1.97
C GLU A 67 10.30 2.62 2.19
N THR A 68 11.01 3.75 2.10
CA THR A 68 12.46 3.86 2.34
C THR A 68 12.81 4.56 3.66
N THR A 69 11.80 4.91 4.46
CA THR A 69 11.95 5.50 5.81
C THR A 69 12.77 4.62 6.75
N GLN A 70 13.31 5.20 7.82
CA GLN A 70 14.04 4.44 8.85
C GLN A 70 13.15 3.37 9.46
N LEU A 71 11.87 3.69 9.72
CA LEU A 71 10.90 2.74 10.24
C LEU A 71 10.65 1.58 9.28
N ALA A 72 10.37 1.84 8.00
CA ALA A 72 10.12 0.79 7.01
C ALA A 72 11.33 -0.15 6.85
N LYS A 73 12.54 0.42 6.73
CA LYS A 73 13.79 -0.36 6.66
C LYS A 73 14.03 -1.19 7.93
N THR A 74 13.69 -0.65 9.10
CA THR A 74 13.82 -1.37 10.38
C THR A 74 12.87 -2.56 10.42
N ILE A 75 11.62 -2.38 9.97
CA ILE A 75 10.63 -3.47 9.88
C ILE A 75 11.16 -4.60 8.98
N TYR A 76 11.62 -4.28 7.77
CA TYR A 76 12.19 -5.26 6.83
C TYR A 76 13.39 -6.00 7.40
N SER A 77 14.28 -5.26 8.05
CA SER A 77 15.46 -5.83 8.69
C SER A 77 15.10 -6.86 9.76
N ILE A 78 14.08 -6.59 10.59
CA ILE A 78 13.61 -7.50 11.64
C ILE A 78 12.86 -8.71 11.06
N LEU A 79 11.92 -8.47 10.13
CA LEU A 79 11.08 -9.53 9.58
C LEU A 79 11.89 -10.57 8.80
N TRP A 80 12.87 -10.11 8.03
CA TRP A 80 13.59 -10.97 7.10
C TRP A 80 15.04 -11.23 7.48
N ASN A 81 15.48 -10.71 8.64
CA ASN A 81 16.84 -10.85 9.15
C ASN A 81 17.88 -10.36 8.14
N LEU A 82 17.64 -9.15 7.61
CA LEU A 82 18.49 -8.50 6.60
C LEU A 82 19.23 -7.33 7.22
N ASP A 83 20.51 -7.17 6.89
CA ASP A 83 21.24 -5.94 7.19
C ASP A 83 20.77 -4.79 6.31
N THR A 84 20.78 -3.57 6.86
CA THR A 84 20.39 -2.35 6.13
C THR A 84 21.25 -2.13 4.89
N SER A 85 22.54 -2.51 4.94
CA SER A 85 23.44 -2.44 3.77
C SER A 85 23.01 -3.39 2.66
N VAL A 86 22.57 -4.60 3.00
CA VAL A 86 22.06 -5.60 2.06
C VAL A 86 20.75 -5.13 1.44
N LEU A 87 19.84 -4.60 2.27
CA LEU A 87 18.58 -3.98 1.82
C LEU A 87 18.85 -2.91 0.76
N ASN A 88 19.67 -1.90 1.06
CA ASN A 88 19.94 -0.80 0.14
C ASN A 88 20.69 -1.21 -1.14
N ARG A 89 21.48 -2.28 -1.08
CA ARG A 89 22.27 -2.73 -2.23
C ARG A 89 21.46 -3.60 -3.19
N SER A 90 20.65 -4.50 -2.67
CA SER A 90 20.16 -5.67 -3.40
C SER A 90 18.66 -5.65 -3.68
N PHE A 91 17.93 -4.79 -2.97
CA PHE A 91 16.48 -4.71 -3.07
C PHE A 91 16.04 -3.28 -3.37
N ASP A 92 14.98 -3.19 -4.17
CA ASP A 92 14.14 -1.99 -4.19
C ASP A 92 12.99 -2.19 -3.20
N MET A 93 12.52 -1.08 -2.65
CA MET A 93 11.34 -1.02 -1.79
C MET A 93 10.29 -0.26 -2.57
N ASP A 94 9.06 -0.75 -2.58
CA ASP A 94 7.98 -0.09 -3.31
C ASP A 94 6.67 -0.06 -2.53
N VAL A 95 5.85 0.94 -2.85
CA VAL A 95 4.42 0.91 -2.58
C VAL A 95 3.78 0.02 -3.65
N MET A 96 3.09 -1.03 -3.23
CA MET A 96 2.47 -1.97 -4.14
C MET A 96 1.44 -1.22 -5.00
N ASN A 97 0.26 -0.94 -4.47
CA ASN A 97 -0.78 -0.31 -5.27
C ASN A 97 -0.79 1.20 -5.01
N SER A 98 -0.48 1.98 -6.04
CA SER A 98 -0.42 3.45 -5.95
C SER A 98 -1.81 4.08 -5.98
N PHE A 99 -2.04 5.08 -5.12
CA PHE A 99 -3.28 5.87 -5.11
C PHE A 99 -3.54 6.58 -6.44
N TRP A 100 -2.50 7.25 -6.96
CA TRP A 100 -2.65 8.30 -7.95
C TRP A 100 -3.24 7.81 -9.28
N THR A 101 -2.79 6.64 -9.76
CA THR A 101 -3.12 6.15 -11.09
C THR A 101 -4.58 5.76 -11.23
N THR A 102 -5.13 5.01 -10.28
CA THR A 102 -6.56 4.64 -10.30
C THR A 102 -7.44 5.83 -9.95
N TYR A 103 -7.02 6.70 -9.00
CA TYR A 103 -7.78 7.88 -8.59
C TYR A 103 -8.03 8.86 -9.74
N ARG A 104 -6.97 9.29 -10.45
CA ARG A 104 -7.12 10.20 -11.60
C ARG A 104 -7.91 9.56 -12.74
N PHE A 105 -7.79 8.23 -12.90
CA PHE A 105 -8.50 7.51 -13.95
C PHE A 105 -10.00 7.49 -13.66
N ALA A 106 -10.38 7.31 -12.40
CA ALA A 106 -11.77 7.42 -11.96
C ALA A 106 -12.34 8.82 -12.20
N ILE A 107 -11.58 9.88 -11.89
CA ILE A 107 -11.97 11.27 -12.20
C ILE A 107 -12.17 11.46 -13.70
N PHE A 108 -11.23 11.00 -14.52
CA PHE A 108 -11.33 11.09 -15.98
C PHE A 108 -12.58 10.37 -16.50
N LYS A 109 -12.85 9.16 -16.02
CA LYS A 109 -13.99 8.37 -16.49
C LYS A 109 -15.34 8.94 -16.08
N LYS A 110 -15.42 9.56 -14.89
CA LYS A 110 -16.68 10.14 -14.40
C LYS A 110 -16.92 11.57 -14.88
N TYR A 111 -15.89 12.40 -14.90
CA TYR A 111 -16.01 13.84 -15.13
C TYR A 111 -15.33 14.33 -16.41
N ASN A 112 -14.69 13.43 -17.17
CA ASN A 112 -13.89 13.77 -18.35
C ASN A 112 -12.76 14.79 -18.06
N ALA A 113 -12.28 14.82 -16.82
CA ALA A 113 -11.19 15.69 -16.36
C ALA A 113 -9.89 14.90 -16.22
N SER A 114 -8.81 15.38 -16.82
CA SER A 114 -7.52 14.69 -16.84
C SER A 114 -6.46 15.46 -16.06
N TYR A 115 -5.73 14.73 -15.22
CA TYR A 115 -4.67 15.26 -14.37
C TYR A 115 -3.41 14.40 -14.50
N ASN A 116 -2.30 15.03 -14.88
CA ASN A 116 -1.01 14.35 -14.98
C ASN A 116 -0.22 14.57 -13.69
N LYS A 117 0.31 13.48 -13.09
CA LYS A 117 1.18 13.58 -11.90
C LYS A 117 2.44 14.36 -12.20
N TRP A 118 3.01 14.07 -13.37
CA TRP A 118 4.34 14.46 -13.76
C TRP A 118 4.25 15.51 -14.86
N GLN A 119 5.09 16.53 -14.73
CA GLN A 119 5.46 17.47 -15.77
C GLN A 119 6.97 17.31 -15.94
N ASP A 120 7.37 16.64 -17.02
CA ASP A 120 8.71 16.09 -17.22
C ASP A 120 9.14 15.16 -16.07
N ILE A 121 10.24 15.49 -15.38
CA ILE A 121 10.78 14.73 -14.24
C ILE A 121 10.29 15.25 -12.87
N ARG A 122 9.38 16.23 -12.85
CA ARG A 122 8.90 16.88 -11.62
C ARG A 122 7.41 16.67 -11.45
N ILE A 123 6.94 16.79 -10.21
CA ILE A 123 5.51 16.76 -9.94
C ILE A 123 4.86 18.01 -10.51
N ASN A 124 3.72 17.80 -11.16
CA ASN A 124 2.86 18.87 -11.66
C ASN A 124 2.06 19.46 -10.50
N LEU A 125 2.67 20.40 -9.78
CA LEU A 125 2.05 21.05 -8.62
C LEU A 125 0.73 21.75 -8.99
N SER A 126 0.61 22.27 -10.22
CA SER A 126 -0.64 22.89 -10.70
C SER A 126 -1.79 21.88 -10.79
N ALA A 127 -1.53 20.66 -11.28
CA ALA A 127 -2.54 19.61 -11.30
C ALA A 127 -2.97 19.19 -9.89
N ILE A 128 -2.03 19.12 -8.94
CA ILE A 128 -2.33 18.81 -7.53
C ILE A 128 -3.17 19.92 -6.89
N TYR A 129 -2.78 21.18 -7.09
CA TYR A 129 -3.50 22.34 -6.56
C TYR A 129 -4.93 22.43 -7.10
N GLU A 130 -5.13 22.17 -8.40
CA GLU A 130 -6.46 22.13 -8.99
C GLU A 130 -7.33 20.99 -8.42
N LEU A 131 -6.75 19.81 -8.18
CA LEU A 131 -7.48 18.70 -7.55
C LEU A 131 -7.89 19.02 -6.11
N ASP A 132 -7.02 19.67 -5.33
CA ASP A 132 -7.34 20.09 -3.97
C ASP A 132 -8.47 21.13 -3.95
N LYS A 133 -8.37 22.15 -4.82
CA LYS A 133 -9.41 23.18 -4.96
C LYS A 133 -10.76 22.60 -5.38
N LYS A 134 -10.74 21.60 -6.26
CA LYS A 134 -11.95 20.90 -6.77
C LYS A 134 -12.32 19.66 -5.97
N TYR A 135 -11.79 19.51 -4.75
CA TYR A 135 -12.07 18.33 -3.92
C TYR A 135 -13.58 18.06 -3.80
N TYR A 136 -14.38 19.08 -3.52
CA TYR A 136 -15.83 18.89 -3.37
C TYR A 136 -16.56 18.66 -4.69
N ASP A 137 -16.03 19.12 -5.82
CA ASP A 137 -16.57 18.83 -7.15
C ASP A 137 -16.45 17.33 -7.50
N TYR A 138 -15.47 16.64 -6.89
CA TYR A 138 -15.19 15.22 -7.08
C TYR A 138 -15.58 14.36 -5.88
N ILE A 139 -16.52 14.82 -5.04
CA ILE A 139 -16.86 14.16 -3.78
C ILE A 139 -17.25 12.69 -3.93
N GLU A 140 -17.93 12.30 -5.01
CA GLU A 140 -18.32 10.92 -5.25
C GLU A 140 -17.11 10.00 -5.46
N ILE A 141 -16.09 10.47 -6.17
CA ILE A 141 -14.84 9.72 -6.35
C ILE A 141 -14.01 9.76 -5.06
N ASN A 142 -14.01 10.89 -4.35
CA ASN A 142 -13.27 11.02 -3.09
C ASN A 142 -13.80 10.05 -2.03
N ASN A 143 -15.12 9.96 -1.88
CA ASN A 143 -15.75 9.01 -0.96
C ASN A 143 -15.40 7.57 -1.33
N LEU A 144 -15.38 7.24 -2.63
CA LEU A 144 -15.00 5.92 -3.11
C LEU A 144 -13.54 5.57 -2.76
N PHE A 145 -12.63 6.55 -2.81
CA PHE A 145 -11.20 6.35 -2.61
C PHE A 145 -10.69 6.59 -1.17
N GLU A 146 -11.52 7.10 -0.27
CA GLU A 146 -11.10 7.52 1.08
C GLU A 146 -10.42 6.37 1.85
N THR A 147 -11.00 5.17 1.81
CA THR A 147 -10.41 4.00 2.49
C THR A 147 -9.06 3.63 1.86
N PHE A 148 -8.96 3.66 0.54
CA PHE A 148 -7.70 3.32 -0.13
C PHE A 148 -6.60 4.35 0.12
N ALA A 149 -6.95 5.64 0.17
CA ALA A 149 -6.02 6.70 0.53
C ALA A 149 -5.38 6.46 1.90
N ASN A 150 -6.18 6.06 2.90
CA ASN A 150 -5.70 5.71 4.24
C ASN A 150 -4.75 4.51 4.24
N TYR A 151 -4.92 3.57 3.31
CA TYR A 151 -4.09 2.36 3.22
C TYR A 151 -2.85 2.50 2.33
N THR A 152 -2.81 3.50 1.44
CA THR A 152 -1.80 3.62 0.38
C THR A 152 -0.38 3.61 0.93
N HIS A 153 -0.11 4.36 1.99
CA HIS A 153 1.25 4.51 2.56
C HIS A 153 1.40 3.75 3.89
N THR A 154 0.70 2.62 4.03
CA THR A 154 0.79 1.75 5.20
C THR A 154 1.69 0.55 4.93
N ILE A 155 2.27 -0.03 5.97
CA ILE A 155 3.20 -1.16 5.86
C ILE A 155 2.62 -2.37 5.10
N GLY A 156 1.30 -2.56 5.17
CA GLY A 156 0.59 -3.63 4.45
C GLY A 156 0.64 -3.48 2.93
N ASN A 157 0.83 -2.26 2.43
CA ASN A 157 0.96 -1.97 1.00
C ASN A 157 2.42 -1.88 0.56
N PHE A 158 3.42 -2.08 1.43
CA PHE A 158 4.82 -2.01 1.02
C PHE A 158 5.43 -3.38 0.71
N ILE A 159 6.31 -3.45 -0.28
CA ILE A 159 7.00 -4.67 -0.68
C ILE A 159 8.50 -4.44 -0.85
N ILE A 160 9.30 -5.51 -0.74
CA ILE A 160 10.66 -5.52 -1.26
C ILE A 160 10.74 -6.43 -2.48
N GLU A 161 11.53 -5.99 -3.44
CA GLU A 161 11.73 -6.68 -4.71
C GLU A 161 13.21 -6.66 -5.08
N SER A 162 13.59 -7.51 -6.03
CA SER A 162 14.95 -7.48 -6.57
C SER A 162 15.19 -6.13 -7.26
N LYS A 163 16.37 -5.56 -7.00
CA LYS A 163 16.75 -4.27 -7.57
C LYS A 163 16.61 -4.25 -9.10
N GLY A 164 15.91 -3.24 -9.61
CA GLY A 164 15.63 -3.05 -11.04
C GLY A 164 14.35 -3.70 -11.55
N PHE A 165 13.60 -4.43 -10.71
CA PHE A 165 12.33 -5.03 -11.11
C PHE A 165 11.31 -3.98 -11.57
N ASN A 166 11.16 -2.90 -10.80
CA ASN A 166 10.30 -1.77 -11.15
C ASN A 166 10.54 -1.17 -12.53
N MET A 167 11.80 -1.03 -12.96
CA MET A 167 12.12 -0.54 -14.30
C MET A 167 11.73 -1.54 -15.40
N GLY A 168 11.80 -2.84 -15.09
CA GLY A 168 11.49 -3.92 -16.02
C GLY A 168 9.99 -4.11 -16.28
N ARG A 169 9.12 -3.79 -15.30
CA ARG A 169 7.65 -3.98 -15.38
C ARG A 169 6.87 -2.87 -16.11
N LYS A 170 7.55 -1.93 -16.78
CA LYS A 170 6.94 -0.85 -17.60
C LYS A 170 5.82 -0.03 -16.92
N ASN A 171 5.88 0.18 -15.60
CA ASN A 171 4.93 0.99 -14.82
C ASN A 171 3.46 0.49 -14.82
N ASP A 172 3.24 -0.82 -14.85
CA ASP A 172 1.94 -1.37 -14.51
C ASP A 172 1.74 -1.22 -12.99
N ASP A 173 1.14 -0.10 -12.56
CA ASP A 173 0.92 0.34 -11.16
C ASP A 173 0.02 -0.59 -10.32
N TYR A 174 -0.29 -1.78 -10.83
CA TYR A 174 -1.17 -2.78 -10.23
C TYR A 174 -0.39 -4.06 -9.94
N TRP A 175 -0.38 -4.47 -8.67
CA TRP A 175 0.53 -5.53 -8.23
C TRP A 175 0.06 -6.94 -8.48
N ASP A 176 -1.17 -7.19 -8.90
CA ASP A 176 -1.51 -8.50 -9.45
C ASP A 176 -0.72 -8.80 -10.74
N LEU A 177 -0.55 -7.82 -11.63
CA LEU A 177 0.35 -7.95 -12.79
C LEU A 177 1.81 -8.16 -12.34
N GLY A 178 2.29 -7.33 -11.41
CA GLY A 178 3.65 -7.46 -10.86
C GLY A 178 3.90 -8.82 -10.19
N LEU A 179 2.96 -9.30 -9.38
CA LEU A 179 3.03 -10.60 -8.74
C LEU A 179 2.96 -11.75 -9.75
N SER A 180 2.22 -11.60 -10.86
CA SER A 180 2.21 -12.59 -11.94
C SER A 180 3.60 -12.74 -12.56
N ILE A 181 4.28 -11.62 -12.84
CA ILE A 181 5.66 -11.63 -13.37
C ILE A 181 6.62 -12.28 -12.37
N ILE A 182 6.52 -11.94 -11.08
CA ILE A 182 7.36 -12.57 -10.04
C ILE A 182 7.09 -14.08 -9.98
N LYS A 183 5.82 -14.48 -9.97
CA LYS A 183 5.44 -15.90 -9.92
C LYS A 183 6.04 -16.66 -11.09
N ASP A 184 5.87 -16.18 -12.31
CA ASP A 184 6.36 -16.85 -13.52
C ASP A 184 7.89 -17.00 -13.49
N ASN A 185 8.61 -15.96 -13.05
CA ASN A 185 10.05 -16.03 -12.88
C ASN A 185 10.48 -17.06 -11.83
N LEU A 186 9.80 -17.12 -10.68
CA LEU A 186 10.15 -18.07 -9.62
C LEU A 186 9.81 -19.52 -9.97
N ASP A 187 8.71 -19.73 -10.70
CA ASP A 187 8.29 -21.06 -11.15
C ASP A 187 9.27 -21.65 -12.19
N VAL A 188 9.95 -20.81 -12.97
CA VAL A 188 11.05 -21.24 -13.86
C VAL A 188 12.28 -21.69 -13.07
N LEU A 189 12.56 -21.06 -11.92
CA LEU A 189 13.76 -21.36 -11.13
C LEU A 189 13.63 -22.65 -10.32
N GLU A 190 12.54 -22.82 -9.57
CA GLU A 190 12.33 -23.99 -8.73
C GLU A 190 10.84 -24.17 -8.40
N THR A 191 10.33 -25.40 -8.56
CA THR A 191 8.97 -25.75 -8.14
C THR A 191 8.74 -25.45 -6.67
N GLY A 192 7.69 -24.68 -6.37
CA GLY A 192 7.30 -24.32 -5.01
C GLY A 192 8.02 -23.11 -4.43
N LEU A 193 8.95 -22.49 -5.17
CA LEU A 193 9.61 -21.25 -4.75
C LEU A 193 8.61 -20.10 -4.62
N TRP A 194 7.62 -20.01 -5.51
CA TRP A 194 6.51 -19.06 -5.39
C TRP A 194 5.75 -19.20 -4.06
N LYS A 195 5.40 -20.42 -3.66
CA LYS A 195 4.73 -20.69 -2.38
C LYS A 195 5.59 -20.28 -1.17
N LYS A 196 6.91 -20.47 -1.24
CA LYS A 196 7.86 -19.99 -0.22
C LYS A 196 7.89 -18.44 -0.20
N TYR A 197 7.90 -17.81 -1.37
CA TYR A 197 7.89 -16.36 -1.53
C TYR A 197 6.63 -15.73 -0.92
N VAL A 198 5.44 -16.24 -1.29
CA VAL A 198 4.15 -15.78 -0.73
C VAL A 198 4.16 -15.83 0.80
N LYS A 199 4.61 -16.94 1.39
CA LYS A 199 4.67 -17.11 2.85
C LYS A 199 5.68 -16.17 3.50
N LYS A 200 6.84 -15.96 2.89
CA LYS A 200 7.91 -15.10 3.42
C LYS A 200 7.49 -13.63 3.49
N PHE A 201 6.69 -13.19 2.52
CA PHE A 201 6.28 -11.78 2.34
C PHE A 201 4.83 -11.49 2.74
N TYR A 202 4.14 -12.47 3.36
CA TYR A 202 2.74 -12.37 3.78
C TYR A 202 1.78 -11.98 2.64
N LEU A 203 1.98 -12.53 1.44
CA LEU A 203 1.22 -12.18 0.23
C LEU A 203 -0.06 -13.01 0.04
N GLN A 204 -0.44 -13.83 1.00
CA GLN A 204 -1.70 -14.60 1.00
C GLN A 204 -2.91 -13.74 0.62
N PRO A 205 -3.07 -12.49 1.11
CA PRO A 205 -4.22 -11.67 0.75
C PRO A 205 -4.29 -11.29 -0.73
N PHE A 206 -3.19 -11.44 -1.48
CA PHE A 206 -3.10 -11.14 -2.92
C PHE A 206 -3.02 -12.40 -3.80
N VAL A 207 -3.18 -13.58 -3.21
CA VAL A 207 -3.19 -14.86 -3.93
C VAL A 207 -4.37 -15.72 -3.49
N ARG A 208 -4.76 -16.64 -4.34
CA ARG A 208 -5.80 -17.63 -4.08
C ARG A 208 -5.29 -18.73 -3.15
N GLU A 209 -6.18 -19.52 -2.58
CA GLU A 209 -5.80 -20.66 -1.71
C GLU A 209 -4.89 -21.67 -2.43
N ASP A 210 -5.05 -21.79 -3.75
CA ASP A 210 -4.22 -22.61 -4.63
C ASP A 210 -2.91 -21.93 -5.08
N TYR A 211 -2.59 -20.76 -4.49
CA TYR A 211 -1.43 -19.93 -4.80
C TYR A 211 -1.43 -19.30 -6.20
N ARG A 212 -2.50 -19.34 -6.99
CA ARG A 212 -2.57 -18.47 -8.17
C ARG A 212 -2.66 -17.01 -7.74
N VAL A 213 -2.07 -16.11 -8.52
CA VAL A 213 -2.23 -14.67 -8.29
C VAL A 213 -3.71 -14.32 -8.40
N ALA A 214 -4.20 -13.54 -7.45
CA ALA A 214 -5.59 -13.12 -7.44
C ALA A 214 -5.72 -11.77 -8.15
N GLU A 215 -6.61 -11.70 -9.13
CA GLU A 215 -6.83 -10.47 -9.90
C GLU A 215 -7.49 -9.41 -9.02
N LEU A 216 -7.05 -8.16 -9.09
CA LEU A 216 -7.64 -7.07 -8.32
C LEU A 216 -8.97 -6.59 -8.91
N TRP A 217 -9.31 -7.01 -10.13
CA TRP A 217 -10.67 -6.95 -10.69
C TRP A 217 -10.82 -8.06 -11.72
N GLN A 218 -12.06 -8.31 -12.16
CA GLN A 218 -12.34 -9.43 -13.05
C GLN A 218 -11.54 -9.35 -14.37
N ASN A 219 -10.89 -10.47 -14.74
CA ASN A 219 -10.17 -10.67 -16.00
C ASN A 219 -8.93 -9.78 -16.17
N HIS A 220 -8.40 -9.14 -15.13
CA HIS A 220 -7.27 -8.23 -15.26
C HIS A 220 -6.02 -8.90 -15.87
N LEU A 221 -5.67 -10.12 -15.48
CA LEU A 221 -4.46 -10.80 -15.96
C LEU A 221 -4.53 -11.22 -17.44
N ILE A 222 -5.74 -11.29 -18.00
CA ILE A 222 -5.99 -11.63 -19.42
C ILE A 222 -6.51 -10.45 -20.24
N SER A 223 -6.65 -9.29 -19.61
CA SER A 223 -7.14 -8.06 -20.22
C SER A 223 -6.07 -7.42 -21.10
N GLU A 224 -6.49 -6.78 -22.20
CA GLU A 224 -5.62 -5.90 -22.98
C GLU A 224 -5.35 -4.55 -22.28
N TYR A 225 -6.13 -4.22 -21.25
CA TYR A 225 -6.01 -3.00 -20.45
C TYR A 225 -5.32 -3.26 -19.11
N THR A 226 -4.24 -2.53 -18.85
CA THR A 226 -3.60 -2.42 -17.51
C THR A 226 -4.51 -1.76 -16.46
N LYS A 227 -5.39 -0.84 -16.88
CA LYS A 227 -6.28 -0.10 -15.96
C LYS A 227 -7.65 -0.79 -15.90
N PRO A 228 -8.44 -0.60 -14.82
CA PRO A 228 -9.79 -1.14 -14.71
C PRO A 228 -10.74 -0.47 -15.71
N CYS A 229 -10.62 -0.80 -16.99
CA CYS A 229 -11.31 -0.16 -18.10
C CYS A 229 -12.27 -1.16 -18.76
N ALA A 230 -13.50 -0.70 -18.98
CA ALA A 230 -14.53 -1.46 -19.67
C ALA A 230 -15.06 -0.70 -20.90
N LYS A 231 -16.08 -1.27 -21.56
CA LYS A 231 -16.66 -0.70 -22.80
C LYS A 231 -17.35 0.64 -22.55
N ASN A 232 -17.94 0.80 -21.37
CA ASN A 232 -18.58 2.05 -20.96
C ASN A 232 -18.05 2.53 -19.59
N ASN A 233 -18.39 3.77 -19.24
CA ASN A 233 -17.91 4.41 -18.02
C ASN A 233 -18.54 3.81 -16.75
N GLU A 234 -19.77 3.32 -16.79
CA GLU A 234 -20.43 2.72 -15.63
C GLU A 234 -19.74 1.40 -15.24
N GLU A 235 -19.53 0.50 -16.21
CA GLU A 235 -18.76 -0.74 -16.01
C GLU A 235 -17.32 -0.44 -15.55
N THR A 236 -16.71 0.63 -16.06
CA THR A 236 -15.36 1.06 -15.62
C THR A 236 -15.37 1.45 -14.14
N ILE A 237 -16.40 2.17 -13.68
CA ILE A 237 -16.55 2.52 -12.26
C ILE A 237 -16.79 1.27 -11.40
N GLU A 238 -17.52 0.26 -11.89
CA GLU A 238 -17.68 -1.01 -11.18
C GLU A 238 -16.36 -1.78 -11.06
N LEU A 239 -15.53 -1.84 -12.11
CA LEU A 239 -14.19 -2.43 -12.01
C LEU A 239 -13.29 -1.67 -11.02
N ILE A 240 -13.42 -0.35 -10.94
CA ILE A 240 -12.69 0.46 -9.93
C ILE A 240 -13.19 0.13 -8.52
N LYS A 241 -14.50 -0.01 -8.31
CA LYS A 241 -15.06 -0.44 -7.02
C LYS A 241 -14.57 -1.83 -6.63
N GLU A 242 -14.50 -2.75 -7.58
CA GLU A 242 -13.97 -4.09 -7.38
C GLU A 242 -12.49 -4.05 -6.98
N PHE A 243 -11.67 -3.26 -7.68
CA PHE A 243 -10.28 -2.97 -7.30
C PHE A 243 -10.17 -2.50 -5.85
N LEU A 244 -10.95 -1.48 -5.46
CA LEU A 244 -10.91 -0.93 -4.12
C LEU A 244 -11.39 -1.93 -3.06
N GLY A 245 -12.46 -2.67 -3.39
CA GLY A 245 -13.05 -3.71 -2.55
C GLY A 245 -12.11 -4.89 -2.29
N ARG A 246 -11.21 -5.20 -3.23
CA ARG A 246 -10.21 -6.27 -3.10
C ARG A 246 -8.89 -5.78 -2.51
N VAL A 247 -8.39 -4.63 -2.94
CA VAL A 247 -7.06 -4.13 -2.53
C VAL A 247 -7.03 -3.65 -1.07
N CYS A 248 -8.07 -2.94 -0.61
CA CYS A 248 -8.09 -2.37 0.75
C CYS A 248 -8.06 -3.44 1.85
N PRO A 249 -8.94 -4.46 1.86
CA PRO A 249 -8.84 -5.50 2.88
C PRO A 249 -7.55 -6.31 2.75
N SER A 250 -7.00 -6.47 1.55
CA SER A 250 -5.73 -7.18 1.34
C SER A 250 -4.54 -6.47 1.99
N ILE A 251 -4.48 -5.14 1.83
CA ILE A 251 -3.48 -4.30 2.51
C ILE A 251 -3.66 -4.39 4.03
N GLU A 252 -4.89 -4.27 4.52
CA GLU A 252 -5.17 -4.30 5.96
C GLU A 252 -4.75 -5.64 6.59
N GLU A 253 -5.18 -6.76 6.00
CA GLU A 253 -4.87 -8.11 6.48
C GLU A 253 -3.37 -8.34 6.51
N ARG A 254 -2.67 -8.01 5.43
CA ARG A 254 -1.21 -8.11 5.35
C ARG A 254 -0.53 -7.24 6.41
N GLY A 255 -0.99 -6.01 6.59
CA GLY A 255 -0.47 -5.07 7.59
C GLY A 255 -0.62 -5.61 9.01
N LYS A 256 -1.78 -6.18 9.36
CA LYS A 256 -2.03 -6.81 10.67
C LYS A 256 -1.04 -7.95 10.94
N PHE A 257 -0.79 -8.80 9.96
CA PHE A 257 0.15 -9.91 10.10
C PHE A 257 1.60 -9.46 10.25
N ILE A 258 2.01 -8.42 9.52
CA ILE A 258 3.32 -7.80 9.70
C ILE A 258 3.48 -7.29 11.14
N VAL A 259 2.51 -6.54 11.65
CA VAL A 259 2.55 -5.97 13.00
C VAL A 259 2.53 -7.08 14.06
N LYS A 260 1.67 -8.08 13.93
CA LYS A 260 1.61 -9.24 14.84
C LYS A 260 2.95 -9.95 14.91
N THR A 261 3.56 -10.23 13.76
CA THR A 261 4.87 -10.88 13.69
C THR A 261 5.95 -10.06 14.40
N LEU A 262 5.96 -8.73 14.22
CA LEU A 262 6.90 -7.85 14.92
C LEU A 262 6.69 -7.90 16.44
N CYS A 263 5.44 -7.83 16.90
CA CYS A 263 5.09 -7.95 18.33
C CYS A 263 5.63 -9.26 18.93
N GLU A 264 5.41 -10.39 18.26
CA GLU A 264 5.82 -11.71 18.74
C GLU A 264 7.34 -11.87 18.71
N LYS A 265 8.01 -11.48 17.62
CA LYS A 265 9.48 -11.56 17.48
C LYS A 265 10.23 -10.69 18.50
N LEU A 266 9.66 -9.55 18.87
CA LEU A 266 10.31 -8.59 19.77
C LEU A 266 9.82 -8.68 21.22
N HIS A 267 8.88 -9.59 21.52
CA HIS A 267 8.20 -9.69 22.82
C HIS A 267 7.51 -8.38 23.24
N LEU A 268 6.82 -7.75 22.28
CA LEU A 268 6.04 -6.52 22.42
C LEU A 268 4.53 -6.80 22.34
N THR A 269 4.04 -7.75 23.14
CA THR A 269 2.66 -8.24 23.11
C THR A 269 1.74 -7.60 24.17
N ASN A 270 2.27 -6.65 24.93
CA ASN A 270 1.56 -5.99 26.04
C ASN A 270 0.66 -4.82 25.58
N TYR A 271 0.82 -4.34 24.35
CA TYR A 271 0.04 -3.24 23.76
C TYR A 271 -1.45 -3.56 23.61
N THR A 272 -2.28 -2.53 23.65
CA THR A 272 -3.74 -2.62 23.57
C THR A 272 -4.19 -3.15 22.21
N PHE A 273 -3.64 -2.58 21.12
CA PHE A 273 -3.96 -3.05 19.75
C PHE A 273 -3.61 -4.53 19.56
N TYR A 274 -2.55 -5.03 20.22
CA TYR A 274 -2.17 -6.43 20.09
C TYR A 274 -3.22 -7.33 20.74
N LYS A 275 -3.62 -7.00 21.97
CA LYS A 275 -4.58 -7.79 22.74
C LYS A 275 -5.98 -7.75 22.15
N ASN A 276 -6.38 -6.63 21.57
CA ASN A 276 -7.73 -6.45 21.06
C ASN A 276 -7.89 -7.02 19.64
N ASP A 277 -6.90 -6.79 18.77
CA ASP A 277 -7.07 -7.02 17.33
C ASP A 277 -6.15 -8.11 16.76
N LEU A 278 -5.00 -8.40 17.40
CA LEU A 278 -3.97 -9.26 16.80
C LEU A 278 -3.82 -10.62 17.50
N ILE A 279 -4.22 -10.76 18.76
CA ILE A 279 -4.00 -12.00 19.53
C ILE A 279 -4.77 -13.18 18.93
N ASN A 280 -5.97 -12.91 18.41
CA ASN A 280 -6.88 -13.92 17.85
C ASN A 280 -6.73 -14.10 16.34
N LEU A 281 -5.80 -13.38 15.69
CA LEU A 281 -5.50 -13.65 14.29
C LEU A 281 -4.95 -15.07 14.13
N THR A 282 -5.34 -15.71 13.04
CA THR A 282 -4.83 -17.02 12.63
C THR A 282 -3.31 -17.02 12.48
N LEU A 283 -2.70 -18.21 12.37
CA LEU A 283 -1.25 -18.34 12.16
C LEU A 283 -0.80 -17.92 10.75
N VAL A 284 -1.74 -17.81 9.81
CA VAL A 284 -1.50 -17.49 8.40
C VAL A 284 -2.51 -16.42 7.97
N PRO A 285 -2.11 -15.40 7.19
CA PRO A 285 -3.05 -14.42 6.68
C PRO A 285 -4.09 -15.10 5.79
N LYS A 286 -5.31 -14.55 5.80
CA LYS A 286 -6.37 -15.01 4.92
C LYS A 286 -5.95 -14.92 3.46
N TYR A 287 -6.36 -15.91 2.67
CA TYR A 287 -6.21 -15.86 1.21
C TYR A 287 -7.28 -14.96 0.60
N SER A 288 -7.04 -14.47 -0.62
CA SER A 288 -7.99 -13.63 -1.35
C SER A 288 -9.40 -14.23 -1.47
N ASP A 289 -9.51 -15.55 -1.72
CA ASP A 289 -10.81 -16.23 -1.86
C ASP A 289 -11.66 -16.13 -0.58
N GLU A 290 -11.05 -16.22 0.61
CA GLU A 290 -11.73 -16.04 1.89
C GLU A 290 -11.99 -14.54 2.16
N LEU A 291 -10.95 -13.73 1.99
CA LEU A 291 -10.94 -12.33 2.40
C LEU A 291 -11.93 -11.47 1.61
N TRP A 292 -12.07 -11.73 0.30
CA TRP A 292 -12.89 -10.91 -0.59
C TRP A 292 -14.36 -11.35 -0.62
N ARG A 293 -14.67 -12.60 -0.26
CA ARG A 293 -16.06 -13.08 -0.15
C ARG A 293 -16.80 -12.44 1.02
N MET A 294 -16.12 -12.26 2.16
CA MET A 294 -16.72 -11.73 3.38
C MET A 294 -17.30 -10.31 3.24
N LYS A 295 -16.83 -9.52 2.25
CA LYS A 295 -17.34 -8.16 2.02
C LYS A 295 -18.48 -8.05 1.02
N ASN A 296 -18.70 -9.06 0.17
CA ASN A 296 -19.82 -9.04 -0.77
C ASN A 296 -21.16 -9.43 -0.10
N ASP A 297 -21.11 -10.06 1.09
CA ASP A 297 -22.30 -10.44 1.86
C ASP A 297 -22.75 -9.34 2.86
N GLU A 298 -21.94 -8.31 3.10
CA GLU A 298 -22.30 -7.16 3.94
C GLU A 298 -22.96 -6.00 3.14
N SER A 299 -23.22 -6.22 1.83
CA SER A 299 -23.93 -5.28 0.96
C SER A 299 -25.24 -5.84 0.39
N ILE A 300 -26.06 -6.45 1.26
CA ILE A 300 -27.50 -6.73 1.01
C ILE A 300 -28.35 -5.88 1.96
#